data_AF-A0A1I3V525-F1
#
_entry.id   AF-A0A1I3V525-F1
#
_cell.length_a   1.000
_cell.length_b   1.000
_cell.length_c   1.000
_cell.angle_alpha   90.00
_cell.angle_beta   90.00
_cell.angle_gamma   90.00
#
_symmetry.space_group_name_H-M   'P 1'
#
loop_
_entity.id
_entity.type
_entity.pdbx_description
1 polymer ?
#
loop_
_entity_poly.entity_id
_entity_poly.type
_entity_poly.pdbx_seq_one_letter_code
_entity_poly.pdbx_strand_id
1 'polypeptide(L)'
;MKRFILVAMIIFLLVMSPSQVNAISMPCSMVLDPVDQNLINAKGTALVYKVQLFPPSFARTNISILAVHLPEPSNYGDFDSYEGFAYIREEISWRFRLFPTPEQTNPTWAGRFDLITADMENVEVQVRLSNTKTKKLGPMVLKSNIDQCK
;
A
#
# COMPACT_ATOMS: atom_id res chain seq x y z
N MET A 1 -32.64 -31.98 -33.66
CA MET A 1 -31.25 -32.27 -33.28
C MET A 1 -30.29 -31.10 -33.52
N LYS A 2 -30.09 -30.60 -34.75
CA LYS A 2 -29.12 -29.52 -35.05
C LYS A 2 -29.33 -28.23 -34.23
N ARG A 3 -30.58 -27.78 -34.02
CA ARG A 3 -30.90 -26.59 -33.22
C ARG A 3 -30.60 -26.75 -31.73
N PHE A 4 -30.85 -27.94 -31.16
CA PHE A 4 -30.54 -28.23 -29.75
C PHE A 4 -29.04 -28.27 -29.49
N ILE A 5 -28.27 -28.82 -30.42
CA ILE A 5 -26.79 -28.84 -30.34
C ILE A 5 -26.24 -27.41 -30.39
N LEU A 6 -26.80 -26.56 -31.26
CA LEU A 6 -26.38 -25.16 -31.39
C LEU A 6 -26.63 -24.37 -30.10
N VAL A 7 -27.82 -24.53 -29.51
CA VAL A 7 -28.18 -23.86 -28.24
C VAL A 7 -27.30 -24.33 -27.09
N ALA A 8 -27.04 -25.63 -27.00
CA ALA A 8 -26.13 -26.19 -25.98
C ALA A 8 -24.71 -25.63 -26.12
N MET A 9 -24.21 -25.47 -27.34
CA MET A 9 -22.88 -24.92 -27.62
C MET A 9 -22.77 -23.44 -27.24
N ILE A 10 -23.82 -22.65 -27.46
CA ILE A 10 -23.88 -21.23 -27.09
C ILE A 10 -23.92 -21.05 -25.57
N ILE A 11 -24.68 -21.89 -24.86
CA ILE A 11 -24.73 -21.87 -23.39
C ILE A 11 -23.37 -22.23 -22.79
N PHE A 12 -22.67 -23.22 -23.36
CA PHE A 12 -21.34 -23.61 -22.89
C PHE A 12 -20.32 -22.47 -23.05
N LEU A 13 -20.39 -21.72 -24.16
CA LEU A 13 -19.53 -20.55 -24.40
C LEU A 13 -19.80 -19.39 -23.42
N LEU A 14 -21.05 -19.19 -22.98
CA LEU A 14 -21.41 -18.17 -21.98
C LEU A 14 -20.91 -18.53 -20.56
N VAL A 15 -20.92 -19.81 -20.20
CA VAL A 15 -20.47 -20.28 -18.88
C VAL A 15 -18.94 -20.32 -18.76
N MET A 16 -18.22 -20.52 -19.87
CA MET A 16 -16.75 -20.51 -19.89
C MET A 16 -16.14 -19.10 -20.03
N SER A 17 -16.92 -18.03 -19.85
CA SER A 17 -16.38 -16.68 -19.73
C SER A 17 -15.34 -16.67 -18.61
N PRO A 18 -14.05 -16.41 -18.89
CA PRO A 18 -13.08 -16.31 -17.81
C PRO A 18 -13.52 -15.14 -16.93
N SER A 19 -13.80 -15.42 -15.67
CA SER A 19 -13.83 -14.39 -14.64
C SER A 19 -12.44 -13.75 -14.66
N GLN A 20 -12.34 -12.58 -15.29
CA GLN A 20 -11.12 -11.77 -15.27
C GLN A 20 -10.90 -11.42 -13.79
N VAL A 21 -10.03 -12.17 -13.13
CA VAL A 21 -9.46 -11.73 -11.85
C VAL A 21 -8.68 -10.48 -12.22
N ASN A 22 -9.17 -9.31 -11.81
CA ASN A 22 -8.47 -8.05 -11.98
C ASN A 22 -7.23 -8.07 -11.07
N ALA A 23 -6.20 -8.81 -11.50
CA ALA A 23 -4.91 -8.78 -10.84
C ALA A 23 -4.33 -7.37 -11.03
N ILE A 24 -3.88 -6.78 -9.94
CA ILE A 24 -3.26 -5.45 -9.97
C ILE A 24 -2.02 -5.51 -10.84
N SER A 25 -1.93 -4.61 -11.83
CA SER A 25 -0.73 -4.50 -12.65
C SER A 25 0.40 -3.92 -11.82
N MET A 26 1.51 -4.66 -11.74
CA MET A 26 2.75 -4.18 -11.13
C MET A 26 3.71 -3.70 -12.24
N PRO A 27 4.46 -2.60 -12.04
CA PRO A 27 4.51 -1.77 -10.84
C PRO A 27 3.22 -0.95 -10.64
N CYS A 28 2.84 -0.78 -9.39
CA CYS A 28 1.74 0.08 -8.97
C CYS A 28 2.30 1.34 -8.31
N SER A 29 1.77 2.49 -8.70
CA SER A 29 1.97 3.75 -7.99
C SER A 29 0.64 4.34 -7.55
N MET A 30 0.60 4.91 -6.35
CA MET A 30 -0.61 5.55 -5.83
C MET A 30 -0.28 6.73 -4.90
N VAL A 31 -1.19 7.70 -4.85
CA VAL A 31 -1.10 8.86 -3.95
C VAL A 31 -1.73 8.49 -2.61
N LEU A 32 -1.03 8.80 -1.52
CA LEU A 32 -1.56 8.69 -0.16
C LEU A 32 -2.15 10.04 0.24
N ASP A 33 -3.46 10.07 0.40
CA ASP A 33 -4.21 11.29 0.75
C ASP A 33 -4.32 11.46 2.28
N PRO A 34 -4.38 12.71 2.75
CA PRO A 34 -4.51 12.98 4.17
C PRO A 34 -5.88 12.55 4.69
N VAL A 35 -5.88 11.96 5.88
CA VAL A 35 -7.11 11.59 6.58
C VAL A 35 -7.81 12.83 7.11
N ASP A 36 -7.05 13.80 7.62
CA ASP A 36 -7.54 15.13 7.98
C ASP A 36 -7.42 16.09 6.80
N GLN A 37 -8.57 16.57 6.30
CA GLN A 37 -8.66 17.48 5.17
C GLN A 37 -8.07 18.88 5.47
N ASN A 38 -7.83 19.23 6.74
CA ASN A 38 -7.16 20.47 7.11
C ASN A 38 -5.66 20.44 6.81
N LEU A 39 -5.07 19.25 6.61
CA LEU A 39 -3.67 19.08 6.21
C LEU A 39 -3.51 19.28 4.69
N ILE A 40 -3.83 20.48 4.22
CA ILE A 40 -3.97 20.81 2.79
C ILE A 40 -2.74 20.47 1.93
N ASN A 41 -1.54 20.50 2.52
CA ASN A 41 -0.27 20.23 1.83
C ASN A 41 0.28 18.82 2.09
N ALA A 42 -0.25 18.11 3.09
CA ALA A 42 0.24 16.79 3.44
C ALA A 42 -0.13 15.79 2.35
N LYS A 43 0.88 15.14 1.79
CA LYS A 43 0.72 14.12 0.74
C LYS A 43 1.76 13.04 0.90
N GLY A 44 1.45 11.87 0.35
CA GLY A 44 2.44 10.82 0.16
C GLY A 44 2.24 10.10 -1.15
N THR A 45 3.16 9.21 -1.43
CA THR A 45 3.11 8.27 -2.54
C THR A 45 3.59 6.92 -2.06
N ALA A 46 2.99 5.87 -2.61
CA ALA A 46 3.45 4.51 -2.46
C ALA A 46 3.79 3.92 -3.82
N LEU A 47 4.96 3.29 -3.91
CA LEU A 47 5.39 2.49 -5.05
C LEU A 47 5.43 1.02 -4.62
N VAL A 48 4.66 0.18 -5.32
CA VAL A 48 4.55 -1.25 -5.07
C VAL A 48 5.01 -2.00 -6.31
N TYR A 49 5.99 -2.90 -6.19
CA TYR A 49 6.48 -3.65 -7.34
C TYR A 49 7.21 -4.93 -6.93
N LYS A 50 7.43 -5.84 -7.88
CA LYS A 50 8.23 -7.05 -7.63
C LYS A 50 9.73 -6.71 -7.65
N VAL A 51 10.43 -7.09 -6.59
CA VAL A 51 11.87 -6.92 -6.43
C VAL A 51 12.56 -8.27 -6.25
N GLN A 52 13.78 -8.39 -6.78
CA GLN A 52 14.67 -9.53 -6.57
C GLN A 52 15.99 -9.03 -5.98
N LEU A 53 16.22 -9.29 -4.69
CA LEU A 53 17.40 -8.80 -3.96
C LEU A 53 18.58 -9.76 -4.10
N PHE A 54 19.80 -9.23 -3.92
CA PHE A 54 21.06 -9.99 -3.92
C PHE A 54 21.48 -10.43 -2.49
N PRO A 55 22.04 -11.65 -2.29
CA PRO A 55 22.18 -12.73 -3.27
C PRO A 55 20.81 -13.15 -3.82
N PRO A 56 20.73 -13.53 -5.11
CA PRO A 56 19.46 -13.67 -5.82
C PRO A 56 18.50 -14.56 -5.04
N SER A 57 17.34 -14.00 -4.71
CA SER A 57 16.23 -14.68 -4.02
C SER A 57 15.03 -14.82 -4.95
N PHE A 58 13.98 -15.53 -4.54
CA PHE A 58 12.72 -15.48 -5.28
C PHE A 58 12.15 -14.05 -5.25
N ALA A 59 11.48 -13.63 -6.32
CA ALA A 59 10.90 -12.29 -6.40
C ALA A 59 9.85 -12.09 -5.29
N ARG A 60 9.97 -10.97 -4.57
CA ARG A 60 9.05 -10.53 -3.51
C ARG A 60 8.45 -9.19 -3.86
N THR A 61 7.39 -8.79 -3.20
CA THR A 61 6.81 -7.46 -3.37
C THR A 61 7.52 -6.47 -2.44
N ASN A 62 7.97 -5.35 -3.02
CA ASN A 62 8.36 -4.14 -2.31
C ASN A 62 7.14 -3.22 -2.14
N ILE A 63 7.04 -2.57 -0.98
CA ILE A 63 6.28 -1.32 -0.82
C ILE A 63 7.27 -0.25 -0.35
N SER A 64 7.38 0.82 -1.11
CA SER A 64 8.14 2.02 -0.74
C SER A 64 7.18 3.18 -0.54
N ILE A 65 7.35 3.94 0.54
CA ILE A 65 6.53 5.10 0.85
C ILE A 65 7.42 6.34 0.94
N LEU A 66 6.94 7.44 0.37
CA LEU A 66 7.46 8.78 0.57
C LEU A 66 6.31 9.68 0.99
N ALA A 67 6.49 10.47 2.05
CA ALA A 67 5.50 11.40 2.57
C ALA A 67 6.12 12.77 2.86
N VAL A 68 5.40 13.83 2.52
CA VAL A 68 5.87 15.21 2.55
C VAL A 68 4.87 16.10 3.27
N HIS A 69 5.39 17.21 3.84
CA HIS A 69 4.61 18.22 4.54
C HIS A 69 3.71 17.66 5.65
N LEU A 70 4.18 16.58 6.31
CA LEU A 70 3.55 16.06 7.51
C LEU A 70 3.87 16.97 8.69
N PRO A 71 2.92 17.21 9.62
CA PRO A 71 3.22 17.89 10.87
C PRO A 71 4.25 17.13 11.71
N GLU A 72 4.84 17.78 12.70
CA GLU A 72 5.70 17.09 13.65
C GLU A 72 4.89 16.02 14.41
N PRO A 73 5.41 14.78 14.59
CA PRO A 73 4.67 13.72 15.29
C PRO A 73 4.19 14.12 16.70
N SER A 74 4.97 14.94 17.40
CA SER A 74 4.67 15.44 18.75
C SER A 74 3.40 16.30 18.80
N ASN A 75 2.96 16.88 17.68
CA ASN A 75 1.70 17.62 17.59
C ASN A 75 0.46 16.75 17.85
N TYR A 76 0.62 15.42 17.81
CA TYR A 76 -0.45 14.45 18.04
C TYR A 76 -0.36 13.75 19.41
N GLY A 77 0.51 14.23 20.30
CA GLY A 77 0.72 13.67 21.63
C GLY A 77 2.10 12.99 21.76
N ASP A 78 2.15 11.88 22.50
CA ASP A 78 3.40 11.14 22.77
C ASP A 78 3.84 10.28 21.57
N PHE A 79 4.17 10.93 20.45
CA PHE A 79 4.71 10.32 19.25
C PHE A 79 5.96 11.06 18.78
N ASP A 80 6.90 10.34 18.17
CA ASP A 80 8.22 10.87 17.78
C ASP A 80 8.64 10.47 16.35
N SER A 81 7.83 9.69 15.63
CA SER A 81 8.15 9.22 14.28
C SER A 81 6.89 8.91 13.47
N TYR A 82 7.08 8.72 12.16
CA TYR A 82 6.10 8.07 11.30
C TYR A 82 6.54 6.66 10.90
N GLU A 83 5.56 5.82 10.60
CA GLU A 83 5.71 4.47 10.08
C GLU A 83 4.81 4.22 8.89
N GLY A 84 5.33 3.46 7.92
CA GLY A 84 4.54 2.84 6.87
C GLY A 84 3.80 1.64 7.46
N PHE A 85 2.50 1.57 7.21
CA PHE A 85 1.66 0.47 7.64
C PHE A 85 0.80 0.01 6.45
N ALA A 86 1.08 -1.19 5.95
CA ALA A 86 0.29 -1.82 4.89
C ALA A 86 -0.38 -3.07 5.46
N TYR A 87 -1.63 -3.34 5.11
CA TYR A 87 -2.32 -4.52 5.64
C TYR A 87 -3.41 -5.04 4.71
N ILE A 88 -3.64 -6.35 4.83
CA ILE A 88 -4.84 -7.04 4.36
C ILE A 88 -5.69 -7.30 5.60
N ARG A 89 -6.96 -6.92 5.57
CA ARG A 89 -7.87 -7.02 6.72
C ARG A 89 -7.93 -8.46 7.21
N GLU A 90 -7.81 -8.64 8.52
CA GLU A 90 -7.92 -9.94 9.21
C GLU A 90 -6.86 -11.00 8.82
N GLU A 91 -5.89 -10.64 7.98
CA GLU A 91 -4.88 -11.58 7.47
C GLU A 91 -3.47 -11.22 7.94
N ILE A 92 -2.93 -10.09 7.50
CA ILE A 92 -1.53 -9.73 7.72
C ILE A 92 -1.32 -8.22 7.66
N SER A 93 -0.31 -7.74 8.39
CA SER A 93 0.15 -6.36 8.31
C SER A 93 1.67 -6.29 8.23
N TRP A 94 2.18 -5.36 7.44
CA TRP A 94 3.57 -4.97 7.35
C TRP A 94 3.75 -3.58 7.93
N ARG A 95 4.68 -3.46 8.88
CA ARG A 95 4.97 -2.25 9.63
C ARG A 95 6.46 -1.94 9.49
N PHE A 96 6.80 -0.74 9.01
CA PHE A 96 8.18 -0.33 8.80
C PHE A 96 8.38 1.16 9.08
N ARG A 97 9.59 1.53 9.51
CA ARG A 97 9.90 2.92 9.87
C ARG A 97 10.03 3.79 8.63
N LEU A 98 9.49 5.01 8.71
CA LEU A 98 9.86 6.09 7.80
C LEU A 98 10.93 6.94 8.48
N PHE A 99 12.02 7.18 7.76
CA PHE A 99 13.11 8.02 8.23
C PHE A 99 12.94 9.43 7.65
N PRO A 100 13.12 10.48 8.46
CA PRO A 100 13.10 11.83 7.98
C PRO A 100 14.39 12.11 7.21
N THR A 101 14.29 12.92 6.16
CA THR A 101 15.44 13.55 5.52
C THR A 101 16.07 14.60 6.47
N PRO A 102 17.33 15.03 6.24
CA PRO A 102 18.09 15.85 7.20
C PRO A 102 17.57 17.29 7.41
N GLU A 103 16.59 17.76 6.64
CA GLU A 103 16.02 19.10 6.77
C GLU A 103 15.39 19.30 8.15
N GLN A 104 15.68 20.44 8.78
CA GLN A 104 15.20 20.75 10.13
C GLN A 104 13.70 21.09 10.16
N THR A 105 13.17 21.59 9.06
CA THR A 105 11.77 22.02 8.95
C THR A 105 11.10 21.25 7.83
N ASN A 106 9.96 20.61 8.12
CA ASN A 106 9.18 19.82 7.18
C ASN A 106 10.01 18.76 6.43
N PRO A 107 10.71 17.84 7.12
CA PRO A 107 11.46 16.79 6.45
C PRO A 107 10.53 15.89 5.63
N THR A 108 11.09 15.31 4.58
CA THR A 108 10.46 14.22 3.84
C THR A 108 10.64 12.93 4.63
N TRP A 109 9.57 12.16 4.79
CA TRP A 109 9.59 10.89 5.49
C TRP A 109 9.55 9.76 4.47
N ALA A 110 10.54 8.88 4.48
CA ALA A 110 10.62 7.79 3.51
C ALA A 110 11.07 6.47 4.14
N GLY A 111 10.58 5.37 3.59
CA GLY A 111 10.93 4.02 4.02
C GLY A 111 10.38 2.99 3.07
N ARG A 112 10.84 1.75 3.23
CA ARG A 112 10.36 0.64 2.40
C ARG A 112 10.38 -0.69 3.14
N PHE A 113 9.64 -1.65 2.61
CA PHE A 113 9.66 -3.03 3.04
C PHE A 113 9.66 -3.96 1.82
N ASP A 114 10.66 -4.84 1.72
CA ASP A 114 10.99 -5.59 0.49
C ASP A 114 10.55 -7.07 0.52
N LEU A 115 10.05 -7.57 1.65
CA LEU A 115 9.95 -9.01 1.92
C LEU A 115 8.51 -9.55 1.90
N ILE A 116 7.62 -8.93 1.12
CA ILE A 116 6.21 -9.34 1.06
C ILE A 116 6.04 -10.50 0.08
N THR A 117 5.49 -11.60 0.57
CA THR A 117 5.17 -12.79 -0.22
C THR A 117 3.67 -12.96 -0.48
N ALA A 118 2.84 -12.20 0.24
CA ALA A 118 1.39 -12.22 0.05
C ALA A 118 1.00 -11.58 -1.29
N ASP A 119 -0.15 -12.00 -1.81
CA ASP A 119 -0.77 -11.36 -2.95
C ASP A 119 -1.30 -9.99 -2.56
N MET A 120 -1.10 -9.01 -3.44
CA MET A 120 -1.31 -7.61 -3.13
C MET A 120 -2.74 -7.18 -3.48
N GLU A 121 -3.73 -7.98 -3.11
CA GLU A 121 -5.15 -7.66 -3.35
C GLU A 121 -5.76 -6.97 -2.14
N ASN A 122 -6.58 -5.93 -2.36
CA ASN A 122 -7.28 -5.19 -1.30
C ASN A 122 -6.38 -4.63 -0.17
N VAL A 123 -5.09 -4.43 -0.45
CA VAL A 123 -4.13 -3.89 0.51
C VAL A 123 -4.41 -2.41 0.75
N GLU A 124 -4.60 -2.03 2.01
CA GLU A 124 -4.63 -0.63 2.41
C GLU A 124 -3.25 -0.20 2.89
N VAL A 125 -2.75 0.92 2.37
CA VAL A 125 -1.43 1.47 2.69
C VAL A 125 -1.62 2.79 3.41
N GLN A 126 -0.94 2.93 4.54
CA GLN A 126 -1.07 4.06 5.45
C GLN A 126 0.30 4.61 5.84
N VAL A 127 0.31 5.89 6.19
CA VAL A 127 1.33 6.49 7.06
C VAL A 127 0.70 6.74 8.42
N ARG A 128 1.30 6.20 9.47
CA ARG A 128 0.81 6.30 10.85
C ARG A 128 1.85 6.92 11.76
N LEU A 129 1.37 7.59 12.79
CA LEU A 129 2.22 8.02 13.90
C LEU A 129 2.79 6.81 14.62
N SER A 130 3.98 6.95 15.19
CA SER A 130 4.63 5.93 16.01
C SER A 130 5.43 6.59 17.13
N ASN A 131 5.51 5.89 18.25
CA ASN A 131 6.44 6.20 19.31
C ASN A 131 7.55 5.14 19.30
N THR A 132 8.76 5.53 18.94
CA THR A 132 9.88 4.62 18.76
C THR A 132 10.38 4.02 20.06
N LYS A 133 10.11 4.68 21.20
CA LYS A 133 10.47 4.21 22.55
C LYS A 133 9.46 3.20 23.09
N THR A 134 8.17 3.52 23.03
CA THR A 134 7.09 2.65 23.55
C THR A 134 6.59 1.62 22.53
N LYS A 135 6.99 1.75 21.27
CA LYS A 135 6.53 0.95 20.12
C LYS A 135 5.04 1.09 19.81
N LYS A 136 4.35 2.04 20.44
CA LYS A 136 2.93 2.33 20.23
C LYS A 136 2.71 2.84 18.80
N LEU A 137 1.82 2.18 18.07
CA LEU A 137 1.32 2.64 16.78
C LEU A 137 0.15 3.61 17.00
N GLY A 138 0.24 4.79 16.41
CA GLY A 138 -0.73 5.87 16.53
C GLY A 138 -1.79 5.88 15.43
N PRO A 139 -2.58 6.97 15.34
CA PRO A 139 -3.55 7.12 14.26
C PRO A 139 -2.89 7.27 12.89
N MET A 140 -3.64 6.97 11.84
CA MET A 140 -3.22 7.19 10.46
C MET A 140 -3.34 8.67 10.09
N VAL A 141 -2.36 9.14 9.32
CA VAL A 141 -2.29 10.53 8.83
C VAL A 141 -2.49 10.56 7.33
N LEU A 142 -1.90 9.62 6.60
CA LEU A 142 -2.14 9.43 5.16
C LEU A 142 -2.66 8.01 4.91
N LYS A 143 -3.48 7.84 3.87
CA LYS A 143 -3.95 6.53 3.42
C LYS A 143 -4.23 6.45 1.92
N SER A 144 -4.17 5.25 1.39
CA SER A 144 -4.71 4.86 0.08
C SER A 144 -5.00 3.37 0.09
N ASN A 145 -5.67 2.90 -0.96
CA ASN A 145 -5.87 1.48 -1.22
C ASN A 145 -5.18 1.14 -2.54
N ILE A 146 -4.61 -0.06 -2.62
CA ILE A 146 -3.97 -0.57 -3.83
C ILE A 146 -4.92 -0.61 -5.03
N ASP A 147 -6.23 -0.61 -4.84
CA ASP A 147 -7.19 -0.47 -5.95
C ASP A 147 -7.12 0.92 -6.64
N GLN A 148 -6.44 1.88 -6.02
CA GLN A 148 -6.20 3.22 -6.57
C GLN A 148 -4.89 3.33 -7.37
N CYS A 149 -4.21 2.21 -7.63
CA CYS A 149 -3.03 2.19 -8.50
C CYS A 149 -3.35 2.83 -9.86
N LYS A 150 -2.38 3.59 -10.38
CA LYS A 150 -2.37 4.12 -11.74
C LYS A 150 -1.23 3.53 -12.54
#